data_AF-A0A9P1N4B3-F1
#
_entry.id   AF-A0A9P1N4B3-F1
#
_cell.length_a   1.000
_cell.length_b   1.000
_cell.length_c   1.000
_cell.angle_alpha   90.00
_cell.angle_beta   90.00
_cell.angle_gamma   90.00
#
_symmetry.space_group_name_H-M   'P 1'
#
loop_
_entity.id
_entity.type
_entity.pdbx_description
1 polymer ?
#
loop_
_entity_poly.entity_id
_entity_poly.type
_entity_poly.pdbx_seq_one_letter_code
_entity_poly.pdbx_strand_id
1 'polypeptide(L)'
;MGSTIAQKGLLALSIIFIFAGICLTCGGAFSPAWQVVDIREFRAEHQHGLWWDCIRAEKHVVSVGDFYDETPLHCMYKFDNSAELVIQNTLNNIDEDGAAGESEHHRFWAWHKAILFFIITSEFLAFVSICTGVCAPCLPPTAFAFTISLFIAMICSLLSDGIFFLAANRVDNRFVQGMVGTYEQRIGYAFYLHLMGTLCWIVAFICALLTTYKIVSGNQDDDSKENLFTWQQQQQPTSLNVHDLPYHHRDDPPLLHDKFTTAFPPNATWRPQPEVPYRTSSIQQYRETSA
;
A
#
# COMPACT_ATOMS: atom_id res chain seq x y z
N MET A 1 -18.38 -15.94 14.16
CA MET A 1 -16.99 -15.51 13.92
C MET A 1 -16.64 -14.36 14.86
N GLY A 2 -15.91 -14.63 15.95
CA GLY A 2 -15.44 -13.59 16.87
C GLY A 2 -13.97 -13.28 16.57
N SER A 3 -13.67 -12.10 16.05
CA SER A 3 -12.27 -11.66 15.89
C SER A 3 -11.57 -11.64 17.26
N THR A 4 -10.41 -12.29 17.35
CA THR A 4 -9.64 -12.40 18.60
C THR A 4 -9.21 -11.01 19.07
N ILE A 5 -9.11 -10.82 20.39
CA ILE A 5 -8.66 -9.54 20.98
C ILE A 5 -7.32 -9.09 20.39
N ALA A 6 -6.41 -10.04 20.15
CA ALA A 6 -5.11 -9.78 19.53
C ALA A 6 -5.23 -9.24 18.09
N GLN A 7 -6.11 -9.82 17.26
CA GLN A 7 -6.32 -9.36 15.87
C GLN A 7 -6.89 -7.93 15.85
N LYS A 8 -7.89 -7.64 16.68
CA LYS A 8 -8.45 -6.28 16.78
C LYS A 8 -7.41 -5.28 17.27
N GLY A 9 -6.58 -5.69 18.25
CA GLY A 9 -5.49 -4.88 18.76
C GLY A 9 -4.44 -4.55 17.69
N LEU A 10 -3.99 -5.55 16.93
CA LEU A 10 -3.02 -5.37 15.84
C LEU A 10 -3.57 -4.48 14.72
N LEU A 11 -4.84 -4.66 14.34
CA LEU A 11 -5.50 -3.83 13.34
C LEU A 11 -5.60 -2.37 13.80
N ALA A 12 -6.09 -2.14 15.03
CA ALA A 12 -6.20 -0.80 15.59
C ALA A 12 -4.83 -0.11 15.70
N LEU A 13 -3.81 -0.84 16.17
CA LEU A 13 -2.45 -0.33 16.26
C LEU A 13 -1.91 0.05 14.88
N SER A 14 -2.11 -0.81 13.87
CA SER A 14 -1.71 -0.51 12.50
C SER A 14 -2.37 0.77 12.00
N ILE A 15 -3.69 0.91 12.13
CA ILE A 15 -4.43 2.11 11.70
C ILE A 15 -3.91 3.38 12.38
N ILE A 16 -3.63 3.33 13.69
CA ILE A 16 -3.07 4.48 14.43
C ILE A 16 -1.71 4.89 13.85
N PHE A 17 -0.82 3.92 13.58
CA PHE A 17 0.48 4.22 12.97
C PHE A 17 0.36 4.71 11.52
N ILE A 18 -0.62 4.22 10.73
CA ILE A 18 -0.85 4.74 9.38
C ILE A 18 -1.28 6.20 9.47
N PHE A 19 -2.23 6.53 10.35
CA PHE A 19 -2.71 7.90 10.54
C PHE A 19 -1.60 8.84 11.03
N ALA A 20 -0.83 8.41 12.05
CA ALA A 20 0.32 9.17 12.52
C ALA A 20 1.36 9.37 11.40
N GLY A 21 1.60 8.33 10.59
CA GLY A 21 2.45 8.39 9.41
C GLY A 21 1.98 9.45 8.41
N ILE A 22 0.71 9.42 8.00
CA ILE A 22 0.08 10.41 7.11
C ILE A 22 0.27 11.83 7.64
N CYS A 23 0.02 12.06 8.94
CA CYS A 23 0.19 13.39 9.52
C CYS A 23 1.65 13.87 9.46
N LEU A 24 2.61 12.99 9.74
CA LEU A 24 4.04 13.32 9.74
C LEU A 24 4.58 13.53 8.32
N THR A 25 4.23 12.66 7.37
CA THR A 25 4.63 12.79 5.96
C THR A 25 4.00 14.00 5.31
N CYS A 26 2.72 14.28 5.58
CA CYS A 26 2.09 15.53 5.16
C CYS A 26 2.77 16.75 5.81
N GLY A 27 3.06 16.69 7.11
CA GLY A 27 3.79 17.76 7.82
C GLY A 27 5.17 18.04 7.23
N GLY A 28 5.89 16.99 6.82
CA GLY A 28 7.14 17.12 6.08
C GLY A 28 6.95 17.70 4.68
N ALA A 29 6.01 17.18 3.89
CA ALA A 29 5.74 17.64 2.52
C ALA A 29 5.32 19.11 2.46
N PHE A 30 4.48 19.55 3.41
CA PHE A 30 4.06 20.94 3.61
C PHE A 30 5.01 21.70 4.55
N SER A 31 6.29 21.38 4.61
CA SER A 31 7.28 22.17 5.33
C SER A 31 8.38 22.68 4.39
N PRO A 32 8.84 23.94 4.55
CA PRO A 32 9.89 24.53 3.71
C PRO A 32 11.31 24.09 4.03
N ALA A 33 11.54 23.38 5.13
CA ALA A 33 12.88 23.08 5.58
C ALA A 33 13.31 21.65 5.19
N TRP A 34 13.28 21.30 3.90
CA TRP A 34 13.88 20.06 3.43
C TRP A 34 15.40 20.20 3.33
N GLN A 35 15.85 21.33 2.78
CA GLN A 35 17.23 21.78 2.87
C GLN A 35 17.27 23.19 3.44
N VAL A 36 18.28 23.51 4.23
CA VAL A 36 18.46 24.82 4.85
C VAL A 36 19.89 25.28 4.60
N VAL A 37 20.04 26.52 4.17
CA VAL A 37 21.33 27.16 3.96
C VAL A 37 21.31 28.56 4.57
N ASP A 38 22.42 28.92 5.20
CA ASP A 38 22.63 30.25 5.76
C ASP A 38 23.70 30.95 4.92
N ILE A 39 23.31 32.04 4.25
CA ILE A 39 24.16 32.79 3.34
C ILE A 39 24.61 34.06 4.05
N ARG A 40 25.89 34.09 4.45
CA ARG A 40 26.44 35.15 5.30
C ARG A 40 26.57 36.48 4.59
N GLU A 41 26.72 36.51 3.26
CA GLU A 41 26.79 37.77 2.50
C GLU A 41 25.45 38.51 2.52
N PHE A 42 24.34 37.78 2.35
CA PHE A 42 23.00 38.34 2.33
C PHE A 42 22.36 38.41 3.71
N ARG A 43 22.99 37.80 4.73
CA ARG A 43 22.47 37.68 6.10
C ARG A 43 21.06 37.12 6.08
N ALA A 44 20.90 36.00 5.38
CA ALA A 44 19.60 35.38 5.20
C ALA A 44 19.71 33.85 5.28
N GLU A 45 18.75 33.27 5.99
CA GLU A 45 18.48 31.84 6.02
C GLU A 45 17.49 31.50 4.91
N HIS A 46 17.87 30.57 4.05
CA HIS A 46 17.06 30.08 2.95
C HIS A 46 16.65 28.64 3.26
N GLN A 47 15.34 28.40 3.24
CA GLN A 47 14.73 27.11 3.47
C GLN A 47 14.11 26.63 2.15
N HIS A 48 14.68 25.57 1.60
CA HIS A 48 14.22 24.95 0.37
C HIS A 48 13.29 23.79 0.68
N GLY A 49 12.02 23.93 0.29
CA GLY A 49 11.02 22.87 0.36
C GLY A 49 10.89 22.14 -0.96
N LEU A 50 9.99 21.14 -1.01
CA LEU A 50 9.77 20.37 -2.24
C LEU A 50 9.10 21.18 -3.36
N TRP A 51 8.20 22.10 -3.00
CA TRP A 51 7.40 22.89 -3.93
C TRP A 51 7.34 24.39 -3.63
N TRP A 52 7.96 24.81 -2.54
CA TRP A 52 8.09 26.20 -2.15
C TRP A 52 9.49 26.44 -1.62
N ASP A 53 9.88 27.70 -1.55
CA ASP A 53 11.09 28.15 -0.89
C ASP A 53 10.72 29.30 0.03
N CYS A 54 11.37 29.38 1.19
CA CYS A 54 11.16 30.45 2.14
C CYS A 54 12.48 31.10 2.52
N ILE A 55 12.46 32.42 2.67
CA ILE A 55 13.62 33.23 3.01
C ILE A 55 13.33 33.98 4.31
N ARG A 56 14.34 34.02 5.19
CA ARG A 56 14.33 34.77 6.44
C ARG A 56 15.60 35.62 6.53
N ALA A 57 15.46 36.92 6.69
CA ALA A 57 16.61 37.79 6.94
C ALA A 57 17.06 37.70 8.40
N GLU A 58 18.31 37.33 8.65
CA GLU A 58 18.95 37.39 9.97
C GLU A 58 19.20 38.85 10.36
N LYS A 59 18.73 39.25 11.56
CA LYS A 59 19.09 40.54 12.16
C LYS A 59 20.28 40.34 13.10
N HIS A 60 21.32 41.17 12.98
CA HIS A 60 22.32 41.32 14.04
C HIS A 60 22.06 42.57 14.87
N VAL A 61 22.09 42.34 16.18
CA VAL A 61 21.90 43.24 17.32
C VAL A 61 22.91 44.41 17.25
N VAL A 62 22.42 45.64 17.23
CA VAL A 62 23.24 46.85 17.52
C VAL A 62 22.91 47.44 18.90
N SER A 63 22.03 46.82 19.70
CA SER A 63 21.83 47.28 21.08
C SER A 63 21.42 46.16 22.03
N VAL A 64 22.06 46.15 23.19
CA VAL A 64 21.73 45.29 24.33
C VAL A 64 20.41 45.78 24.90
N GLY A 65 19.30 45.04 24.67
CA GLY A 65 18.04 45.33 25.36
C GLY A 65 16.76 44.82 24.72
N ASP A 66 16.71 44.65 23.40
CA ASP A 66 15.48 44.28 22.72
C ASP A 66 15.47 42.80 22.33
N PHE A 67 14.60 42.03 22.99
CA PHE A 67 14.19 40.70 22.55
C PHE A 67 13.37 40.86 21.26
N TYR A 68 14.03 40.89 20.11
CA TYR A 68 13.31 41.02 18.84
C TYR A 68 12.66 39.69 18.45
N ASP A 69 11.36 39.77 18.13
CA ASP A 69 10.64 38.76 17.36
C ASP A 69 11.41 38.45 16.07
N GLU A 70 11.60 37.16 15.78
CA GLU A 70 12.22 36.71 14.55
C GLU A 70 11.46 37.25 13.33
N THR A 71 12.19 37.60 12.27
CA THR A 71 11.58 38.11 11.04
C THR A 71 10.66 37.04 10.43
N PRO A 72 9.47 37.43 9.92
CA PRO A 72 8.53 36.47 9.35
C PRO A 72 9.15 35.81 8.11
N LEU A 73 8.93 34.50 7.97
CA LEU A 73 9.36 33.72 6.81
C LEU A 73 8.61 34.20 5.57
N HIS A 74 9.32 34.64 4.53
CA HIS A 74 8.71 34.99 3.25
C HIS A 74 8.79 33.82 2.29
N CYS A 75 7.66 33.21 1.96
CA CYS A 75 7.58 31.99 1.16
C CYS A 75 7.08 32.26 -0.26
N MET A 76 7.67 31.59 -1.24
CA MET A 76 7.30 31.61 -2.65
C MET A 76 7.18 30.20 -3.22
N TYR A 77 6.30 30.00 -4.20
CA TYR A 77 6.12 28.70 -4.85
C TYR A 77 7.10 28.50 -6.01
N LYS A 78 7.67 27.29 -6.14
CA LYS A 78 8.58 26.93 -7.25
C LYS A 78 7.89 26.87 -8.62
N PHE A 79 6.56 26.85 -8.66
CA PHE A 79 5.76 26.77 -9.89
C PHE A 79 5.36 28.12 -10.48
N ASP A 80 5.72 29.24 -9.85
CA ASP A 80 5.35 30.57 -10.31
C ASP A 80 6.22 31.00 -11.50
N ASN A 81 5.60 31.24 -12.66
CA ASN A 81 6.29 31.72 -13.87
C ASN A 81 6.99 33.07 -13.65
N SER A 82 6.51 33.89 -12.72
CA SER A 82 7.17 35.15 -12.36
C SER A 82 8.49 34.92 -11.62
N ALA A 83 8.57 33.87 -10.81
CA ALA A 83 9.82 33.44 -10.19
C ALA A 83 10.80 32.90 -11.24
N GLU A 84 10.31 32.11 -12.21
CA GLU A 84 11.15 31.59 -13.30
C GLU A 84 11.76 32.70 -14.17
N LEU A 85 11.00 33.77 -14.47
CA LEU A 85 11.48 34.91 -15.24
C LEU A 85 12.56 35.72 -14.50
N VAL A 86 12.41 35.94 -13.20
CA VAL A 86 13.43 36.61 -12.38
C VAL A 86 14.69 35.75 -12.27
N ILE A 87 14.53 34.43 -12.14
CA ILE A 87 15.63 33.46 -12.14
C ILE A 87 16.37 33.48 -13.48
N GLN A 88 15.68 33.38 -14.61
CA GLN A 88 16.31 33.42 -15.95
C GLN A 88 17.06 34.73 -16.20
N ASN A 89 16.51 35.87 -15.76
CA ASN A 89 17.18 37.15 -15.92
C ASN A 89 18.46 37.24 -15.06
N THR A 90 18.43 36.69 -13.84
CA THR A 90 19.60 36.63 -12.95
C THR A 90 20.65 35.65 -13.48
N LEU A 91 20.21 34.52 -14.05
CA LEU A 91 21.08 33.52 -14.69
C LEU A 91 21.79 34.03 -15.96
N ASN A 92 21.15 34.92 -16.72
CA ASN A 92 21.80 35.50 -17.89
C ASN A 92 22.91 36.52 -17.52
N ASN A 93 22.95 36.96 -16.26
CA ASN A 93 23.95 37.89 -15.71
C ASN A 93 24.81 37.25 -14.62
N ILE A 94 25.07 35.93 -14.68
CA ILE A 94 25.85 35.15 -13.68
C ILE A 94 27.20 35.78 -13.34
N ASP A 95 27.88 36.37 -14.31
CA ASP A 95 29.20 37.01 -14.10
C ASP A 95 29.11 38.32 -13.31
N GLU A 96 27.92 38.91 -13.20
CA GLU A 96 27.65 40.19 -12.54
C GLU A 96 26.99 40.00 -11.16
N ASP A 97 26.11 39.00 -11.02
CA ASP A 97 25.36 38.72 -9.81
C ASP A 97 25.70 37.35 -9.21
N GLY A 98 26.50 37.33 -8.15
CA GLY A 98 26.78 36.11 -7.37
C GLY A 98 25.56 35.46 -6.70
N ALA A 99 24.38 36.08 -6.81
CA ALA A 99 23.08 35.51 -6.43
C ALA A 99 22.53 34.53 -7.49
N ALA A 100 23.10 34.47 -8.69
CA ALA A 100 22.61 33.63 -9.77
C ALA A 100 22.75 32.12 -9.49
N GLY A 101 23.79 31.67 -8.76
CA GLY A 101 23.96 30.27 -8.36
C GLY A 101 22.91 29.78 -7.35
N GLU A 102 22.40 30.69 -6.52
CA GLU A 102 21.31 30.43 -5.59
C GLU A 102 19.96 30.33 -6.32
N SER A 103 19.76 31.14 -7.36
CA SER A 103 18.54 31.17 -8.17
C SER A 103 18.21 29.82 -8.84
N GLU A 104 19.22 29.00 -9.17
CA GLU A 104 19.06 27.65 -9.72
C GLU A 104 18.33 26.67 -8.78
N HIS A 105 18.41 26.88 -7.46
CA HIS A 105 17.79 26.01 -6.46
C HIS A 105 16.29 26.28 -6.30
N HIS A 106 15.81 27.46 -6.75
CA HIS A 106 14.39 27.76 -6.85
C HIS A 106 13.72 27.04 -8.03
N ARG A 107 14.49 26.51 -8.98
CA ARG A 107 13.93 25.85 -10.16
C ARG A 107 13.29 24.51 -9.79
N PHE A 108 12.13 24.23 -10.38
CA PHE A 108 11.41 22.99 -10.14
C PHE A 108 11.97 21.81 -10.96
N TRP A 109 13.07 21.26 -10.47
CA TRP A 109 13.80 20.16 -11.11
C TRP A 109 13.02 18.84 -11.19
N ALA A 110 13.46 17.95 -12.09
CA ALA A 110 12.85 16.64 -12.30
C ALA A 110 12.83 15.75 -11.04
N TRP A 111 13.84 15.88 -10.17
CA TRP A 111 13.89 15.10 -8.94
C TRP A 111 12.85 15.57 -7.91
N HIS A 112 12.59 16.88 -7.79
CA HIS A 112 11.48 17.40 -6.97
C HIS A 112 10.13 16.87 -7.45
N LYS A 113 9.91 16.86 -8.78
CA LYS A 113 8.70 16.26 -9.41
C LYS A 113 8.54 14.79 -9.06
N ALA A 114 9.63 14.03 -9.15
CA ALA A 114 9.62 12.60 -8.84
C ALA A 114 9.28 12.34 -7.36
N ILE A 115 9.91 13.07 -6.44
CA ILE A 115 9.63 12.97 -4.99
C ILE A 115 8.14 13.25 -4.73
N LEU A 116 7.62 14.38 -5.21
CA LEU A 116 6.22 14.76 -5.00
C LEU A 116 5.25 13.74 -5.58
N PHE A 117 5.54 13.18 -6.75
CA PHE A 117 4.75 12.09 -7.32
C PHE A 117 4.70 10.87 -6.40
N PHE A 118 5.85 10.45 -5.85
CA PHE A 118 5.90 9.33 -4.93
C PHE A 118 5.19 9.62 -3.61
N ILE A 119 5.33 10.83 -3.05
CA ILE A 119 4.61 11.24 -1.82
C ILE A 119 3.11 11.20 -2.05
N ILE A 120 2.59 11.87 -3.09
CA ILE A 120 1.14 11.92 -3.37
C ILE A 120 0.57 10.52 -3.61
N THR A 121 1.28 9.70 -4.38
CA THR A 121 0.90 8.30 -4.62
C THR A 121 0.86 7.51 -3.32
N SER A 122 1.86 7.72 -2.46
CA SER A 122 1.94 7.07 -1.16
C SER A 122 0.77 7.46 -0.24
N GLU A 123 0.46 8.76 -0.11
CA GLU A 123 -0.65 9.25 0.70
C GLU A 123 -1.99 8.68 0.24
N PHE A 124 -2.22 8.66 -1.08
CA PHE A 124 -3.43 8.11 -1.66
C PHE A 124 -3.57 6.61 -1.32
N LEU A 125 -2.50 5.84 -1.48
CA LEU A 125 -2.50 4.41 -1.16
C LEU A 125 -2.62 4.13 0.35
N ALA A 126 -2.03 4.97 1.20
CA ALA A 126 -2.20 4.89 2.65
C ALA A 126 -3.66 5.15 3.06
N PHE A 127 -4.34 6.11 2.42
CA PHE A 127 -5.77 6.34 2.62
C PHE A 127 -6.64 5.16 2.17
N VAL A 128 -6.35 4.58 1.00
CA VAL A 128 -7.01 3.35 0.52
C VAL A 128 -6.77 2.19 1.49
N SER A 129 -5.57 2.10 2.07
CA SER A 129 -5.24 1.11 3.09
C SER A 129 -6.13 1.27 4.32
N ILE A 130 -6.30 2.48 4.86
CA ILE A 130 -7.22 2.70 6.00
C ILE A 130 -8.64 2.25 5.65
N CYS A 131 -9.16 2.67 4.48
CA CYS A 131 -10.52 2.31 4.04
C CYS A 131 -10.72 0.80 3.96
N THR A 132 -9.74 0.07 3.42
CA THR A 132 -9.79 -1.39 3.29
C THR A 132 -9.53 -2.11 4.61
N GLY A 133 -8.66 -1.57 5.47
CA GLY A 133 -8.35 -2.10 6.80
C GLY A 133 -9.54 -2.06 7.75
N VAL A 134 -10.33 -0.98 7.75
CA VAL A 134 -11.57 -0.88 8.55
C VAL A 134 -12.59 -1.93 8.10
N CYS A 135 -12.62 -2.28 6.82
CA CYS A 135 -13.50 -3.31 6.25
C CYS A 135 -12.99 -4.76 6.43
N ALA A 136 -11.72 -4.94 6.81
CA ALA A 136 -11.06 -6.26 6.90
C ALA A 136 -11.79 -7.29 7.78
N PRO A 137 -12.40 -6.92 8.93
CA PRO A 137 -13.16 -7.88 9.74
C PRO A 137 -14.46 -8.35 9.08
N CYS A 138 -15.02 -7.57 8.15
CA CYS A 138 -16.30 -7.87 7.48
C CYS A 138 -16.10 -8.69 6.21
N LEU A 139 -15.00 -8.45 5.49
CA LEU A 139 -14.74 -9.02 4.17
C LEU A 139 -13.27 -9.50 4.08
N PRO A 140 -12.98 -10.80 4.24
CA PRO A 140 -11.61 -11.32 4.26
C PRO A 140 -10.70 -10.90 3.07
N PRO A 141 -11.18 -10.79 1.82
CA PRO A 141 -10.36 -10.31 0.70
C PRO A 141 -9.81 -8.89 0.90
N THR A 142 -10.52 -8.04 1.66
CA THR A 142 -10.08 -6.67 1.93
C THR A 142 -8.85 -6.61 2.85
N ALA A 143 -8.55 -7.68 3.60
CA ALA A 143 -7.31 -7.80 4.37
C ALA A 143 -6.05 -7.88 3.48
N PHE A 144 -6.16 -8.46 2.27
CA PHE A 144 -5.07 -8.45 1.29
C PHE A 144 -4.95 -7.09 0.62
N ALA A 145 -6.07 -6.45 0.26
CA ALA A 145 -6.05 -5.09 -0.27
C ALA A 145 -5.42 -4.10 0.72
N PHE A 146 -5.73 -4.24 2.01
CA PHE A 146 -5.15 -3.49 3.11
C PHE A 146 -3.63 -3.58 3.17
N THR A 147 -3.08 -4.80 3.19
CA THR A 147 -1.63 -5.01 3.28
C THR A 147 -0.88 -4.64 2.00
N ILE A 148 -1.44 -4.96 0.82
CA ILE A 148 -0.80 -4.66 -0.47
C ILE A 148 -0.75 -3.15 -0.69
N SER A 149 -1.85 -2.43 -0.46
CA SER A 149 -1.88 -0.98 -0.61
C SER A 149 -0.90 -0.30 0.36
N LEU A 150 -0.84 -0.74 1.61
CA LEU A 150 0.12 -0.22 2.59
C LEU A 150 1.57 -0.52 2.22
N PHE A 151 1.84 -1.70 1.68
CA PHE A 151 3.17 -2.06 1.20
C PHE A 151 3.64 -1.13 0.08
N ILE A 152 2.78 -0.92 -0.92
CA ILE A 152 3.12 -0.05 -2.05
C ILE A 152 3.29 1.41 -1.56
N ALA A 153 2.41 1.89 -0.68
CA ALA A 153 2.56 3.20 -0.05
C ALA A 153 3.93 3.33 0.64
N MET A 154 4.26 2.40 1.53
CA MET A 154 5.53 2.38 2.26
C MET A 154 6.75 2.37 1.33
N ILE A 155 6.72 1.58 0.25
CA ILE A 155 7.81 1.58 -0.74
C ILE A 155 7.90 2.92 -1.49
N CYS A 156 6.78 3.51 -1.92
CA CYS A 156 6.78 4.83 -2.56
C CYS A 156 7.36 5.90 -1.62
N SER A 157 7.00 5.86 -0.33
CA SER A 157 7.54 6.74 0.70
C SER A 157 9.06 6.59 0.88
N LEU A 158 9.56 5.35 0.96
CA LEU A 158 11.00 5.07 1.03
C LEU A 158 11.75 5.53 -0.23
N LEU A 159 11.15 5.38 -1.41
CA LEU A 159 11.74 5.87 -2.66
C LEU A 159 11.82 7.39 -2.67
N SER A 160 10.79 8.07 -2.18
CA SER A 160 10.80 9.53 -1.99
C SER A 160 11.97 9.97 -1.10
N ASP A 161 12.11 9.37 0.08
CA ASP A 161 13.20 9.64 1.03
C ASP A 161 14.58 9.37 0.39
N GLY A 162 14.72 8.26 -0.33
CA GLY A 162 15.97 7.87 -0.98
C GLY A 162 16.36 8.80 -2.13
N ILE A 163 15.41 9.18 -2.99
CA ILE A 163 15.65 10.13 -4.10
C ILE A 163 16.08 11.48 -3.53
N PHE A 164 15.38 11.98 -2.51
CA PHE A 164 15.75 13.21 -1.84
C PHE A 164 17.16 13.12 -1.26
N PHE A 165 17.45 12.08 -0.49
CA PHE A 165 18.75 11.93 0.16
C PHE A 165 19.90 11.88 -0.85
N LEU A 166 19.74 11.16 -1.95
CA LEU A 166 20.74 11.11 -3.02
C LEU A 166 20.88 12.45 -3.74
N ALA A 167 19.76 13.13 -4.01
CA ALA A 167 19.76 14.45 -4.64
C ALA A 167 20.41 15.51 -3.73
N ALA A 168 20.11 15.52 -2.44
CA ALA A 168 20.65 16.47 -1.47
C ALA A 168 22.15 16.28 -1.21
N ASN A 169 22.68 15.06 -1.37
CA ASN A 169 24.11 14.77 -1.24
C ASN A 169 24.90 14.98 -2.53
N ARG A 170 24.23 15.22 -3.66
CA ARG A 170 24.90 15.55 -4.92
C ARG A 170 25.61 16.90 -4.78
N VAL A 171 26.86 16.98 -5.23
CA VAL A 171 27.71 18.18 -5.10
C VAL A 171 27.01 19.44 -5.60
N ASP A 172 26.35 19.35 -6.76
CA ASP A 172 25.63 20.47 -7.40
C ASP A 172 24.48 21.04 -6.55
N ASN A 173 23.90 20.21 -5.66
CA ASN A 173 22.76 20.59 -4.81
C ASN A 173 23.18 20.79 -3.34
N ARG A 174 24.32 20.23 -2.93
CA ARG A 174 24.84 20.35 -1.57
C ARG A 174 25.49 21.70 -1.33
N PHE A 175 26.06 22.31 -2.38
CA PHE A 175 26.80 23.55 -2.27
C PHE A 175 26.14 24.65 -3.09
N VAL A 176 25.78 25.74 -2.42
CA VAL A 176 25.32 26.97 -3.06
C VAL A 176 26.51 27.89 -3.24
N GLN A 177 26.68 28.42 -4.45
CA GLN A 177 27.68 29.44 -4.72
C GLN A 177 27.06 30.82 -4.46
N GLY A 178 27.63 31.55 -3.51
CA GLY A 178 27.38 32.97 -3.32
C GLY A 178 28.44 33.81 -4.04
N MET A 179 28.32 35.14 -3.92
CA MET A 179 29.24 36.09 -4.58
C MET A 179 30.71 35.97 -4.14
N VAL A 180 30.96 35.59 -2.88
CA VAL A 180 32.30 35.60 -2.29
C VAL A 180 32.71 34.23 -1.72
N GLY A 181 31.80 33.25 -1.70
CA GLY A 181 32.05 31.95 -1.10
C GLY A 181 31.06 30.87 -1.50
N THR A 182 31.30 29.65 -1.03
CA THR A 182 30.40 28.51 -1.18
C THR A 182 29.81 28.12 0.17
N TYR A 183 28.50 27.93 0.20
CA TYR A 183 27.72 27.59 1.38
C TYR A 183 27.21 26.16 1.28
N GLU A 184 27.36 25.40 2.37
CA GLU A 184 26.86 24.04 2.44
C GLU A 184 25.41 24.02 2.90
N GLN A 185 24.54 23.44 2.08
CA GLN A 185 23.15 23.17 2.45
C GLN A 185 23.10 21.99 3.42
N ARG A 186 22.38 22.17 4.53
CA ARG A 186 22.11 21.11 5.50
C ARG A 186 20.73 20.52 5.24
N ILE A 187 20.57 19.24 5.57
CA ILE A 187 19.25 18.59 5.57
C ILE A 187 18.44 19.21 6.71
N GLY A 188 17.25 19.73 6.39
CA GLY A 188 16.37 20.39 7.35
C GLY A 188 15.39 19.43 8.02
N TYR A 189 14.61 19.96 8.97
CA TYR A 189 13.71 19.17 9.80
C TYR A 189 12.56 18.50 9.03
N ALA A 190 12.15 19.06 7.88
CA ALA A 190 11.03 18.54 7.10
C ALA A 190 11.30 17.12 6.58
N PHE A 191 12.55 16.87 6.14
CA PHE A 191 12.98 15.54 5.74
C PHE A 191 12.89 14.55 6.90
N TYR A 192 13.34 14.93 8.10
CA TYR A 192 13.28 14.05 9.27
C TYR A 192 11.83 13.78 9.71
N LEU A 193 10.93 14.77 9.61
CA LEU A 193 9.50 14.55 9.85
C LEU A 193 8.91 13.54 8.86
N HIS A 194 9.20 13.70 7.57
CA HIS A 194 8.75 12.75 6.55
C HIS A 194 9.30 11.34 6.82
N LEU A 195 10.61 11.23 7.07
CA LEU A 195 11.28 9.96 7.39
C LEU A 195 10.68 9.28 8.64
N MET A 196 10.35 10.04 9.69
CA MET A 196 9.66 9.51 10.87
C MET A 196 8.28 8.97 10.51
N GLY A 197 7.54 9.64 9.63
CA GLY A 197 6.28 9.14 9.10
C GLY A 197 6.45 7.83 8.33
N THR A 198 7.50 7.73 7.50
CA THR A 198 7.87 6.49 6.79
C THR A 198 8.15 5.34 7.78
N LEU A 199 8.88 5.61 8.87
CA LEU A 199 9.12 4.62 9.93
C LEU A 199 7.82 4.15 10.59
N CYS A 200 6.87 5.06 10.83
CA CYS A 200 5.54 4.68 11.32
C CYS A 200 4.83 3.74 10.34
N TRP A 201 4.91 3.97 9.03
CA TRP A 201 4.35 3.07 8.02
C TRP A 201 5.03 1.70 7.98
N ILE A 202 6.35 1.61 8.22
CA ILE A 202 7.03 0.32 8.36
C ILE A 202 6.46 -0.48 9.54
N VAL A 203 6.30 0.15 10.70
CA VAL A 203 5.71 -0.51 11.90
C VAL A 203 4.26 -0.91 11.63
N ALA A 204 3.48 -0.02 11.01
CA ALA A 204 2.11 -0.29 10.61
C ALA A 204 2.01 -1.49 9.67
N PHE A 205 2.93 -1.59 8.70
CA PHE A 205 2.98 -2.66 7.72
C PHE A 205 3.27 -4.02 8.36
N ILE A 206 4.19 -4.08 9.33
CA ILE A 206 4.44 -5.31 10.10
C ILE A 206 3.17 -5.74 10.84
N CYS A 207 2.49 -4.81 11.51
CA CYS A 207 1.23 -5.09 12.19
C CYS A 207 0.12 -5.55 11.22
N ALA A 208 0.06 -4.93 10.03
CA ALA A 208 -0.88 -5.28 8.97
C ALA A 208 -0.62 -6.71 8.44
N LEU A 209 0.64 -7.06 8.19
CA LEU A 209 1.03 -8.41 7.77
C LEU A 209 0.60 -9.47 8.80
N LEU A 210 0.88 -9.23 10.09
CA LEU A 210 0.48 -10.13 11.17
C LEU A 210 -1.05 -10.25 11.26
N THR A 211 -1.78 -9.14 11.07
CA THR A 211 -3.24 -9.11 11.06
C THR A 211 -3.80 -9.96 9.92
N THR A 212 -3.32 -9.75 8.70
CA THR A 212 -3.76 -10.51 7.52
C THR A 212 -3.40 -11.98 7.64
N TYR A 213 -2.20 -12.31 8.12
CA TYR A 213 -1.81 -13.70 8.39
C TYR A 213 -2.78 -14.38 9.36
N LYS A 214 -3.13 -13.73 10.48
CA LYS A 214 -4.07 -14.28 11.47
C LYS A 214 -5.49 -14.45 10.92
N ILE A 215 -5.96 -13.51 10.09
CA ILE A 215 -7.26 -13.61 9.42
C ILE A 215 -7.30 -14.83 8.51
N VAL A 216 -6.24 -15.04 7.72
CA VAL A 216 -6.16 -16.13 6.75
C VAL A 216 -6.00 -17.48 7.44
N SER A 217 -5.14 -17.58 8.45
CA SER A 217 -4.92 -18.84 9.19
C SER A 217 -6.16 -19.26 9.98
N GLY A 218 -6.89 -18.31 10.57
CA GLY A 218 -8.12 -18.62 11.32
C GLY A 218 -9.20 -19.24 10.45
N ASN A 219 -9.33 -18.80 9.19
CA ASN A 219 -10.29 -19.38 8.25
C ASN A 219 -9.93 -20.84 7.89
N GLN A 220 -8.65 -21.17 7.75
CA GLN A 220 -8.22 -22.54 7.45
C GLN A 220 -8.53 -23.51 8.60
N ASP A 221 -8.35 -23.07 9.84
CA ASP A 221 -8.66 -23.88 11.03
C ASP A 221 -10.17 -24.14 11.15
N ASP A 222 -11.01 -23.16 10.83
CA ASP A 222 -12.46 -23.29 10.90
C ASP A 222 -13.02 -24.16 9.75
N ASP A 223 -12.55 -23.97 8.52
CA ASP A 223 -12.89 -24.86 7.38
C ASP A 223 -12.50 -26.31 7.69
N SER A 224 -11.33 -26.52 8.32
CA SER A 224 -10.88 -27.86 8.72
C SER A 224 -11.82 -28.49 9.77
N LYS A 225 -12.33 -27.70 10.72
CA LYS A 225 -13.28 -28.17 11.74
C LYS A 225 -14.68 -28.44 11.17
N GLU A 226 -15.17 -27.60 10.26
CA GLU A 226 -16.45 -27.84 9.58
C GLU A 226 -16.40 -29.11 8.73
N ASN A 227 -15.30 -29.32 7.99
CA ASN A 227 -15.07 -30.57 7.26
C ASN A 227 -14.98 -31.77 8.22
N LEU A 228 -14.26 -31.65 9.34
CA LEU A 228 -14.19 -32.74 10.33
C LEU A 228 -15.57 -33.05 10.95
N PHE A 229 -16.35 -32.03 11.30
CA PHE A 229 -17.68 -32.18 11.88
C PHE A 229 -18.65 -32.85 10.90
N THR A 230 -18.61 -32.47 9.61
CA THR A 230 -19.43 -33.11 8.57
C THR A 230 -19.06 -34.59 8.37
N TRP A 231 -17.77 -34.95 8.37
CA TRP A 231 -17.36 -36.36 8.35
C TRP A 231 -17.83 -37.13 9.59
N GLN A 232 -17.79 -36.52 10.76
CA GLN A 232 -18.20 -37.16 12.01
C GLN A 232 -19.73 -37.35 12.08
N GLN A 233 -20.51 -36.42 11.52
CA GLN A 233 -21.96 -36.52 11.41
C GLN A 233 -22.39 -37.59 10.40
N GLN A 234 -21.59 -37.85 9.37
CA GLN A 234 -21.86 -38.89 8.37
C GLN A 234 -21.51 -40.31 8.85
N GLN A 235 -20.74 -40.44 9.94
CA GLN A 235 -20.41 -41.71 10.60
C GLN A 235 -21.35 -42.06 11.76
N GLN A 236 -22.37 -41.24 12.05
CA GLN A 236 -23.36 -41.59 13.04
C GLN A 236 -24.26 -42.69 12.45
N PRO A 237 -24.21 -43.94 12.97
CA PRO A 237 -25.09 -44.98 12.46
C PRO A 237 -26.51 -44.51 12.72
N THR A 238 -27.32 -44.40 11.68
CA THR A 238 -28.77 -44.46 11.83
C THR A 238 -29.05 -45.73 12.63
N SER A 239 -29.40 -45.58 13.91
CA SER A 239 -29.88 -46.70 14.71
C SER A 239 -31.19 -47.13 14.06
N LEU A 240 -31.10 -48.07 13.13
CA LEU A 240 -32.23 -48.68 12.48
C LEU A 240 -32.95 -49.44 13.59
N ASN A 241 -34.02 -48.82 14.11
CA ASN A 241 -34.77 -49.36 15.23
C ASN A 241 -35.51 -50.60 14.71
N VAL A 242 -34.99 -51.79 15.00
CA VAL A 242 -35.49 -53.09 14.52
C VAL A 242 -36.91 -53.39 15.04
N HIS A 243 -37.45 -52.57 15.94
CA HIS A 243 -38.79 -52.72 16.49
C HIS A 243 -39.94 -52.19 15.63
N ASP A 244 -39.68 -51.56 14.48
CA ASP A 244 -40.74 -51.11 13.55
C ASP A 244 -40.96 -52.03 12.33
N LEU A 245 -40.42 -53.26 12.35
CA LEU A 245 -40.69 -54.23 11.28
C LEU A 245 -42.05 -54.92 11.49
N PRO A 246 -42.98 -54.86 10.51
CA PRO A 246 -44.23 -55.61 10.59
C PRO A 246 -43.92 -57.12 10.55
N TYR A 247 -44.26 -57.82 11.63
CA TYR A 247 -44.12 -59.27 11.75
C TYR A 247 -45.17 -59.95 10.85
N HIS A 248 -44.78 -60.41 9.66
CA HIS A 248 -45.61 -61.30 8.85
C HIS A 248 -45.19 -62.75 9.08
N HIS A 249 -46.03 -63.49 9.80
CA HIS A 249 -45.93 -64.92 10.03
C HIS A 249 -46.26 -65.67 8.74
N ARG A 250 -45.35 -66.51 8.23
CA ARG A 250 -45.71 -67.66 7.38
C ARG A 250 -44.63 -68.72 7.39
N ASP A 251 -45.03 -69.89 7.85
CA ASP A 251 -44.30 -71.15 7.86
C ASP A 251 -44.02 -71.65 6.42
N ASP A 252 -42.81 -72.15 6.15
CA ASP A 252 -42.52 -73.45 5.50
C ASP A 252 -41.03 -73.57 5.02
N PRO A 253 -40.43 -74.78 5.02
CA PRO A 253 -38.98 -75.02 4.87
C PRO A 253 -38.50 -75.25 3.42
N PRO A 254 -37.17 -75.38 3.15
CA PRO A 254 -36.57 -74.98 1.87
C PRO A 254 -36.49 -76.11 0.84
N LEU A 255 -36.58 -75.77 -0.45
CA LEU A 255 -36.26 -76.69 -1.55
C LEU A 255 -35.37 -76.05 -2.62
N LEU A 256 -34.22 -76.70 -2.78
CA LEU A 256 -33.21 -76.57 -3.81
C LEU A 256 -33.74 -77.24 -5.10
N HIS A 257 -33.81 -76.55 -6.25
CA HIS A 257 -33.38 -77.11 -7.54
C HIS A 257 -33.39 -76.12 -8.70
N ASP A 258 -32.33 -76.26 -9.50
CA ASP A 258 -32.09 -75.80 -10.87
C ASP A 258 -33.30 -75.84 -11.81
N LYS A 259 -33.40 -74.84 -12.69
CA LYS A 259 -33.86 -75.05 -14.07
C LYS A 259 -33.09 -74.18 -15.06
N PHE A 260 -32.10 -74.79 -15.70
CA PHE A 260 -31.65 -74.49 -17.05
C PHE A 260 -32.63 -75.15 -18.06
N THR A 261 -32.93 -74.45 -19.17
CA THR A 261 -33.38 -74.97 -20.50
C THR A 261 -34.73 -75.72 -20.56
N THR A 262 -35.63 -75.60 -21.54
CA THR A 262 -35.65 -75.16 -22.95
C THR A 262 -37.13 -75.10 -23.39
N ALA A 263 -37.55 -74.10 -24.16
CA ALA A 263 -38.64 -74.24 -25.15
C ALA A 263 -38.71 -73.01 -26.06
N PHE A 264 -38.25 -73.14 -27.30
CA PHE A 264 -38.53 -72.21 -28.41
C PHE A 264 -39.92 -72.50 -29.01
N PRO A 265 -40.58 -71.47 -29.55
CA PRO A 265 -41.18 -71.58 -30.88
C PRO A 265 -40.63 -70.51 -31.85
N PRO A 266 -40.69 -70.77 -33.18
CA PRO A 266 -40.00 -69.98 -34.18
C PRO A 266 -40.83 -68.79 -34.67
N ASN A 267 -40.12 -67.77 -35.19
CA ASN A 267 -40.60 -66.65 -36.00
C ASN A 267 -41.15 -65.40 -35.26
N ALA A 268 -40.25 -64.49 -34.85
CA ALA A 268 -40.45 -63.05 -35.02
C ALA A 268 -39.10 -62.30 -34.93
N THR A 269 -38.94 -61.33 -35.81
CA THR A 269 -37.73 -60.61 -36.23
C THR A 269 -37.22 -59.56 -35.23
N TRP A 270 -35.89 -59.47 -35.05
CA TRP A 270 -35.18 -58.48 -34.21
C TRP A 270 -35.01 -57.11 -34.89
N ARG A 271 -35.21 -56.02 -34.12
CA ARG A 271 -34.64 -54.67 -34.35
C ARG A 271 -34.25 -54.03 -33.01
N PRO A 272 -33.02 -53.48 -32.86
CA PRO A 272 -32.65 -52.57 -31.77
C PRO A 272 -32.33 -51.15 -32.29
N GLN A 273 -32.59 -50.10 -31.51
CA GLN A 273 -32.07 -48.72 -31.67
C GLN A 273 -32.45 -47.81 -30.47
N PRO A 274 -31.75 -46.68 -30.19
CA PRO A 274 -30.56 -46.63 -29.33
C PRO A 274 -30.53 -45.50 -28.27
N GLU A 275 -29.47 -45.49 -27.45
CA GLU A 275 -29.10 -44.48 -26.42
C GLU A 275 -28.72 -43.10 -27.00
N VAL A 276 -28.90 -42.02 -26.19
CA VAL A 276 -28.54 -40.62 -26.54
C VAL A 276 -27.70 -40.00 -25.39
N PRO A 277 -26.65 -39.19 -25.66
CA PRO A 277 -25.47 -39.07 -24.80
C PRO A 277 -25.33 -37.77 -23.97
N TYR A 278 -24.42 -37.81 -22.99
CA TYR A 278 -23.91 -36.69 -22.18
C TYR A 278 -23.16 -35.65 -23.01
N ARG A 279 -23.37 -34.35 -22.72
CA ARG A 279 -22.64 -33.21 -23.30
C ARG A 279 -21.60 -32.68 -22.30
N THR A 280 -20.32 -32.83 -22.63
CA THR A 280 -19.18 -32.11 -22.08
C THR A 280 -18.95 -30.80 -22.85
N SER A 281 -18.58 -29.73 -22.16
CA SER A 281 -18.10 -28.47 -22.75
C SER A 281 -16.62 -28.28 -22.45
N SER A 282 -15.80 -28.04 -23.47
CA SER A 282 -14.39 -27.65 -23.33
C SER A 282 -14.03 -26.51 -24.30
N ILE A 283 -13.38 -25.49 -23.72
CA ILE A 283 -12.25 -24.66 -24.19
C ILE A 283 -12.36 -24.00 -25.58
N GLN A 284 -12.32 -22.66 -25.59
CA GLN A 284 -11.84 -21.85 -26.71
C GLN A 284 -10.39 -21.41 -26.43
N GLN A 285 -9.48 -21.83 -27.31
CA GLN A 285 -8.08 -21.41 -27.36
C GLN A 285 -7.90 -20.67 -28.69
N TYR A 286 -7.71 -19.35 -28.65
CA TYR A 286 -7.35 -18.56 -29.84
C TYR A 286 -5.85 -18.28 -29.83
N ARG A 287 -5.21 -18.67 -30.93
CA ARG A 287 -3.78 -18.49 -31.24
C ARG A 287 -3.63 -17.37 -32.27
N GLU A 288 -2.61 -16.56 -32.09
CA GLU A 288 -2.09 -15.55 -33.02
C GLU A 288 -1.74 -16.13 -34.40
N THR A 289 -1.98 -15.36 -35.46
CA THR A 289 -1.06 -15.25 -36.60
C THR A 289 -1.12 -13.86 -37.23
N SER A 290 0.07 -13.28 -37.28
CA SER A 290 0.59 -12.21 -38.13
C SER A 290 0.02 -12.05 -39.55
N ALA A 291 -0.20 -10.79 -39.92
CA ALA A 291 0.11 -10.19 -41.22
C ALA A 291 0.50 -8.72 -40.99
#